data_AF-A0A287ADZ8-F1
#
_entry.id   AF-A0A287ADZ8-F1
#
_cell.length_a   1.000
_cell.length_b   1.000
_cell.length_c   1.000
_cell.angle_alpha   90.00
_cell.angle_beta   90.00
_cell.angle_gamma   90.00
#
_symmetry.space_group_name_H-M   'P 1'
#
loop_
_entity.id
_entity.type
_entity.pdbx_description
1 polymer ?
#
loop_
_entity_poly.entity_id
_entity_poly.type
_entity_poly.pdbx_seq_one_letter_code
_entity_poly.pdbx_strand_id
1 'polypeptide(L)'
;MATSLRRPSFTGCSSSPPDADDEGVRGTCEDASLCKRFAVSIGYWQDPCIPHLVRLSKARKAPEINRGYFARVHGVSQLIKAFLRKTGCNCQILNLGAGMDTTFWRLKVHENVPSSLSRGLNFILRNYLVRKLEKYVYILKCIYQKDAVSPCLHPI
;
A
#
# COMPACT_ATOMS: atom_id res chain seq x y z
N MET A 1 -31.24 -48.25 24.92
CA MET A 1 -29.82 -47.88 24.76
C MET A 1 -29.78 -46.54 24.03
N ALA A 2 -29.56 -45.45 24.76
CA ALA A 2 -29.47 -44.10 24.20
C ALA A 2 -27.98 -43.75 24.01
N THR A 3 -27.55 -43.59 22.76
CA THR A 3 -26.20 -43.16 22.42
C THR A 3 -26.10 -41.64 22.56
N SER A 4 -25.41 -41.19 23.61
CA SER A 4 -25.03 -39.79 23.79
C SER A 4 -23.97 -39.42 22.76
N LEU A 5 -24.34 -38.62 21.76
CA LEU A 5 -23.40 -38.02 20.81
C LEU A 5 -22.64 -36.90 21.52
N ARG A 6 -21.36 -37.14 21.79
CA ARG A 6 -20.40 -36.17 22.34
C ARG A 6 -20.30 -34.97 21.39
N ARG A 7 -20.78 -33.81 21.84
CA ARG A 7 -20.59 -32.51 21.16
C ARG A 7 -19.08 -32.22 21.09
N PRO A 8 -18.50 -31.86 19.93
CA PRO A 8 -17.11 -31.42 19.89
C PRO A 8 -17.01 -30.10 20.66
N SER A 9 -16.24 -30.10 21.74
CA SER A 9 -15.85 -28.90 22.46
C SER A 9 -15.03 -28.03 21.51
N PHE A 10 -15.48 -26.79 21.32
CA PHE A 10 -14.76 -25.74 20.60
C PHE A 10 -13.51 -25.38 21.41
N THR A 11 -12.44 -26.16 21.26
CA THR A 11 -11.13 -25.80 21.78
C THR A 11 -10.61 -24.65 20.93
N GLY A 12 -10.41 -23.50 21.57
CA GLY A 12 -9.97 -22.26 20.95
C GLY A 12 -8.72 -22.45 20.09
N CYS A 13 -8.62 -21.62 19.06
CA CYS A 13 -7.46 -21.45 18.19
C CYS A 13 -6.18 -21.41 19.02
N SER A 14 -5.47 -22.54 19.09
CA SER A 14 -4.07 -22.59 19.46
C SER A 14 -3.31 -21.88 18.36
N SER A 15 -2.82 -20.68 18.62
CA SER A 15 -1.85 -20.01 17.76
C SER A 15 -0.59 -20.88 17.72
N SER A 16 -0.50 -21.76 16.71
CA SER A 16 0.77 -22.39 16.37
C SER A 16 1.79 -21.29 16.09
N PRO A 17 3.06 -21.46 16.48
CA PRO A 17 4.11 -20.56 16.03
C PRO A 17 4.04 -20.48 14.50
N PRO A 18 4.25 -19.30 13.90
CA PRO A 18 4.16 -19.17 12.46
C PRO A 18 5.09 -20.20 11.82
N ASP A 19 4.55 -20.98 10.89
CA ASP A 19 5.34 -21.95 10.14
C ASP A 19 6.53 -21.22 9.49
N ALA A 20 7.71 -21.86 9.44
CA ALA A 20 8.92 -21.23 8.92
C ALA A 20 8.74 -20.70 7.48
N ASP A 21 7.88 -21.36 6.70
CA ASP A 21 7.47 -20.95 5.36
C ASP A 21 6.75 -19.58 5.37
N ASP A 22 5.87 -19.40 6.37
CA ASP A 22 5.05 -18.22 6.59
C ASP A 22 5.91 -16.98 6.94
N GLU A 23 6.99 -17.20 7.69
CA GLU A 23 7.98 -16.16 7.99
C GLU A 23 8.79 -15.76 6.74
N GLY A 24 9.20 -16.74 5.92
CA GLY A 24 9.87 -16.49 4.66
C GLY A 24 9.00 -15.65 3.71
N VAL A 25 7.71 -15.98 3.59
CA VAL A 25 6.74 -15.23 2.79
C VAL A 25 6.63 -13.78 3.28
N ARG A 26 6.55 -13.54 4.59
CA ARG A 26 6.50 -12.18 5.16
C ARG A 26 7.80 -11.39 4.93
N GLY A 27 8.96 -12.04 5.01
CA GLY A 27 10.27 -11.43 4.74
C GLY A 27 10.37 -10.83 3.33
N THR A 28 9.78 -11.49 2.33
CA THR A 28 9.78 -10.96 0.95
C THR A 28 9.09 -9.59 0.83
N CYS A 29 8.08 -9.33 1.65
CA CYS A 29 7.39 -8.04 1.68
C CYS A 29 8.31 -6.94 2.22
N GLU A 30 9.07 -7.23 3.28
CA GLU A 30 10.04 -6.29 3.86
C GLU A 30 11.15 -5.95 2.86
N ASP A 31 11.73 -6.96 2.22
CA ASP A 31 12.78 -6.77 1.20
C ASP A 31 12.30 -5.93 0.02
N ALA A 32 11.10 -6.22 -0.50
CA ALA A 32 10.52 -5.45 -1.59
C ALA A 32 10.24 -4.00 -1.18
N SER A 33 9.78 -3.80 0.04
CA SER A 33 9.49 -2.48 0.62
C SER A 33 10.76 -1.65 0.75
N LEU A 34 11.86 -2.24 1.23
CA LEU A 34 13.16 -1.56 1.35
C LEU A 34 13.72 -1.15 -0.02
N CYS A 35 13.60 -2.02 -1.03
CA CYS A 35 14.05 -1.71 -2.39
C CYS A 35 13.25 -0.55 -3.00
N LYS A 36 11.92 -0.56 -2.85
CA LYS A 36 11.06 0.55 -3.27
C LYS A 36 11.43 1.85 -2.55
N ARG A 37 11.60 1.81 -1.22
CA ARG A 37 11.94 2.99 -0.41
C ARG A 37 13.28 3.61 -0.80
N PHE A 38 14.28 2.77 -1.09
CA PHE A 38 15.60 3.20 -1.55
C PHE A 38 15.52 3.85 -2.94
N ALA A 39 14.85 3.21 -3.91
CA ALA A 39 14.68 3.75 -5.25
C ALA A 39 13.94 5.10 -5.26
N VAL A 40 12.94 5.27 -4.40
CA VAL A 40 12.27 6.57 -4.17
C VAL A 40 13.22 7.62 -3.60
N SER A 41 14.08 7.24 -2.64
CA SER A 41 15.02 8.19 -2.02
C SER A 41 16.03 8.78 -3.00
N ILE A 42 16.38 8.03 -4.05
CA ILE A 42 17.31 8.44 -5.09
C ILE A 42 16.59 8.92 -6.37
N GLY A 43 15.27 9.12 -6.30
CA GLY A 43 14.52 9.85 -7.33
C GLY A 43 14.00 9.05 -8.52
N TYR A 44 13.94 7.71 -8.47
CA TYR A 44 13.35 6.95 -9.59
C TYR A 44 11.86 7.26 -9.79
N TRP A 45 11.11 7.50 -8.71
CA TRP A 45 9.75 8.04 -8.78
C TRP A 45 9.41 8.78 -7.49
N GLN A 46 8.31 9.52 -7.51
CA GLN A 46 7.79 10.24 -6.36
C GLN A 46 6.75 9.40 -5.62
N ASP A 47 6.99 9.23 -4.32
CA ASP A 47 6.08 8.57 -3.41
C ASP A 47 6.23 9.19 -2.01
N PRO A 48 5.35 10.13 -1.64
CA PRO A 48 5.41 10.79 -0.33
C PRO A 48 4.97 9.85 0.81
N CYS A 49 4.33 8.71 0.50
CA CYS A 49 3.74 7.83 1.52
C CYS A 49 4.73 6.77 2.00
N ILE A 50 5.57 6.23 1.11
CA ILE A 50 6.49 5.14 1.44
C ILE A 50 7.49 5.44 2.58
N PRO A 51 7.99 6.69 2.78
CA PRO A 51 8.88 7.00 3.90
C PRO A 51 8.24 6.83 5.28
N HIS A 52 6.91 6.90 5.35
CA HIS A 52 6.16 6.70 6.60
C HIS A 52 5.87 5.22 6.90
N LEU A 53 5.90 4.37 5.87
CA LEU A 53 5.66 2.94 5.99
C LEU A 53 6.97 2.15 6.20
N VAL A 54 8.04 2.58 5.54
CA VAL A 54 9.29 1.82 5.42
C VAL A 54 10.48 2.71 5.78
N ARG A 55 11.34 2.23 6.68
CA ARG A 55 12.59 2.91 7.03
C ARG A 55 13.55 2.90 5.84
N LEU A 56 14.32 3.97 5.68
CA LEU A 56 15.34 4.03 4.64
C LEU A 56 16.51 3.10 5.03
N SER A 57 16.84 2.15 4.15
CA SER A 57 18.02 1.30 4.33
C SER A 57 19.29 2.12 4.10
N LYS A 58 20.32 1.88 4.94
CA LYS A 58 21.67 2.42 4.73
C LYS A 58 22.40 1.67 3.60
N ALA A 59 22.01 0.44 3.32
CA ALA A 59 22.62 -0.37 2.27
C ALA A 59 22.11 0.07 0.89
N ARG A 60 23.04 0.42 0.00
CA ARG A 60 22.71 0.77 -1.39
C ARG A 60 22.19 -0.47 -2.12
N LYS A 61 21.18 -0.28 -2.97
CA LYS A 61 20.72 -1.30 -3.92
C LYS A 61 21.40 -1.08 -5.27
N ALA A 62 21.76 -2.16 -5.95
CA ALA A 62 22.40 -2.08 -7.26
C ALA A 62 21.50 -1.36 -8.29
N PRO A 63 22.07 -0.62 -9.26
CA PRO A 63 21.29 0.19 -10.21
C PRO A 63 20.23 -0.62 -10.99
N GLU A 64 20.55 -1.85 -11.37
CA GLU A 64 19.66 -2.78 -12.07
C GLU A 64 18.45 -3.19 -11.22
N ILE A 65 18.63 -3.33 -9.90
CA ILE A 65 17.52 -3.59 -8.97
C ILE A 65 16.58 -2.39 -8.94
N ASN A 66 17.13 -1.17 -8.81
CA ASN A 66 16.31 0.04 -8.78
C ASN A 66 15.56 0.25 -10.11
N ARG A 67 16.21 -0.01 -11.24
CA ARG A 67 15.58 0.00 -12.57
C ARG A 67 14.46 -1.02 -12.69
N GLY A 68 14.66 -2.25 -12.19
CA GLY A 68 13.64 -3.28 -12.16
C GLY A 68 12.41 -2.88 -11.34
N TYR A 69 12.62 -2.30 -10.15
CA TYR A 69 11.54 -1.79 -9.32
C TYR A 69 10.83 -0.59 -9.96
N PHE A 70 11.56 0.31 -10.60
CA PHE A 70 10.97 1.42 -11.35
C PHE A 70 10.08 0.91 -12.48
N ALA A 71 10.58 -0.02 -13.32
CA ALA A 71 9.81 -0.60 -14.40
C ALA A 71 8.55 -1.31 -13.87
N ARG A 72 8.66 -2.07 -12.78
CA ARG A 72 7.50 -2.71 -12.12
C ARG A 72 6.47 -1.70 -11.65
N VAL A 73 6.88 -0.69 -10.90
CA VAL A 73 5.97 0.33 -10.34
C VAL A 73 5.33 1.15 -11.46
N HIS A 74 6.11 1.54 -12.46
CA HIS A 74 5.64 2.32 -13.59
C HIS A 74 4.66 1.51 -14.46
N GLY A 75 5.00 0.27 -14.81
CA GLY A 75 4.15 -0.60 -15.63
C GLY A 75 2.79 -0.86 -14.99
N VAL A 76 2.76 -1.26 -13.71
CA VAL A 76 1.50 -1.46 -12.98
C VAL A 76 0.71 -0.15 -12.86
N SER A 77 1.39 0.97 -12.61
CA SER A 77 0.73 2.28 -12.55
C SER A 77 0.05 2.65 -13.86
N GLN A 78 0.67 2.37 -15.01
CA GLN A 78 0.10 2.66 -16.32
C GLN A 78 -1.12 1.78 -16.63
N LEU A 79 -1.07 0.49 -16.26
CA LEU A 79 -2.20 -0.42 -16.40
C LEU A 79 -3.39 0.01 -15.55
N ILE A 80 -3.15 0.40 -14.29
CA ILE A 80 -4.21 0.91 -13.41
C ILE A 80 -4.83 2.18 -13.99
N LYS A 81 -4.01 3.14 -14.45
CA LYS A 81 -4.51 4.37 -15.08
C LYS A 81 -5.32 4.08 -16.34
N ALA A 82 -4.87 3.16 -17.19
CA ALA A 82 -5.61 2.75 -18.38
C ALA A 82 -6.95 2.09 -18.02
N PHE A 83 -6.96 1.21 -17.03
CA PHE A 83 -8.18 0.57 -16.52
C PHE A 83 -9.18 1.59 -15.98
N LEU A 84 -8.72 2.51 -15.11
CA LEU A 84 -9.53 3.59 -14.55
C LEU A 84 -10.15 4.49 -15.63
N ARG A 85 -9.37 4.85 -16.67
CA ARG A 85 -9.89 5.62 -17.80
C ARG A 85 -10.97 4.86 -18.57
N LYS A 86 -10.81 3.55 -18.76
CA LYS A 86 -11.76 2.72 -19.51
C LYS A 86 -13.07 2.49 -18.77
N THR A 87 -13.04 2.43 -17.44
CA THR A 87 -14.23 2.22 -16.60
C THR A 87 -14.89 3.51 -16.14
N GLY A 88 -14.37 4.68 -16.54
CA GLY A 88 -14.80 5.96 -15.98
C GLY A 88 -14.63 6.03 -14.46
N CYS A 89 -13.63 5.30 -13.93
CA CYS A 89 -13.38 5.10 -12.50
C CYS A 89 -14.54 4.46 -11.72
N ASN A 90 -15.53 3.87 -12.40
CA ASN A 90 -16.57 3.06 -11.78
C ASN A 90 -16.13 1.59 -11.72
N CYS A 91 -15.12 1.31 -10.90
CA CYS A 91 -14.57 -0.03 -10.74
C CYS A 91 -13.95 -0.23 -9.36
N GLN A 92 -13.67 -1.50 -9.03
CA GLN A 92 -12.95 -1.88 -7.82
C GLN A 92 -11.57 -2.40 -8.19
N ILE A 93 -10.57 -2.03 -7.39
CA ILE A 93 -9.21 -2.55 -7.52
C ILE A 93 -8.92 -3.35 -6.24
N LEU A 94 -8.63 -4.63 -6.43
CA LEU A 94 -8.27 -5.56 -5.36
C LEU A 94 -6.76 -5.84 -5.45
N ASN A 95 -6.01 -5.39 -4.45
CA ASN A 95 -4.57 -5.62 -4.37
C ASN A 95 -4.27 -6.83 -3.48
N LEU A 96 -4.04 -7.98 -4.12
CA LEU A 96 -3.74 -9.24 -3.45
C LEU A 96 -2.27 -9.24 -3.00
N GLY A 97 -2.02 -9.45 -1.71
CA GLY A 97 -0.66 -9.38 -1.16
C GLY A 97 -0.08 -7.95 -1.18
N ALA A 98 -0.93 -6.94 -0.90
CA ALA A 98 -0.56 -5.53 -1.02
C ALA A 98 0.71 -5.12 -0.25
N GLY A 99 1.03 -5.78 0.87
CA GLY A 99 2.20 -5.45 1.67
C GLY A 99 2.22 -3.96 2.08
N MET A 100 3.31 -3.26 1.81
CA MET A 100 3.45 -1.80 2.04
C MET A 100 3.18 -0.97 0.76
N ASP A 101 2.25 -1.40 -0.09
CA ASP A 101 1.90 -0.67 -1.32
C ASP A 101 1.19 0.65 -1.02
N THR A 102 1.66 1.71 -1.66
CA THR A 102 1.20 3.09 -1.53
C THR A 102 0.29 3.55 -2.68
N THR A 103 -0.02 2.66 -3.63
CA THR A 103 -0.76 2.98 -4.86
C THR A 103 -2.07 3.71 -4.61
N PHE A 104 -2.82 3.32 -3.58
CA PHE A 104 -4.06 3.99 -3.19
C PHE A 104 -3.85 5.51 -2.96
N TRP A 105 -2.88 5.88 -2.12
CA TRP A 105 -2.59 7.28 -1.83
C TRP A 105 -1.99 8.00 -3.03
N ARG A 106 -1.11 7.35 -3.78
CA ARG A 106 -0.53 7.93 -5.01
C ARG A 106 -1.62 8.28 -6.02
N LEU A 107 -2.64 7.45 -6.18
CA LEU A 107 -3.79 7.73 -7.05
C LEU A 107 -4.64 8.87 -6.49
N LYS A 108 -4.84 8.94 -5.17
CA LYS A 108 -5.60 10.02 -4.53
C LYS A 108 -4.93 11.40 -4.62
N VAL A 109 -3.60 11.45 -4.59
CA VAL A 109 -2.82 12.71 -4.62
C VAL A 109 -2.61 13.22 -6.05
N HIS A 110 -2.29 12.34 -7.00
CA HIS A 110 -1.92 12.76 -8.36
C HIS A 110 -3.09 12.92 -9.32
N GLU A 111 -4.18 12.20 -9.09
CA GLU A 111 -5.36 12.33 -9.91
C GLU A 111 -6.29 13.27 -9.11
N ASN A 112 -6.67 14.41 -9.68
CA ASN A 112 -7.73 15.29 -9.18
C ASN A 112 -9.08 14.56 -9.27
N VAL A 113 -9.17 13.41 -8.60
CA VAL A 113 -10.33 12.53 -8.50
C VAL A 113 -11.42 13.38 -7.85
N PRO A 114 -12.46 13.81 -8.59
CA PRO A 114 -13.50 14.66 -8.03
C PRO A 114 -14.04 14.04 -6.74
N SER A 115 -14.46 14.85 -5.78
CA SER A 115 -14.99 14.38 -4.49
C SER A 115 -16.19 13.40 -4.64
N SER A 116 -16.89 13.40 -5.78
CA SER A 116 -17.89 12.38 -6.15
C SER A 116 -17.27 11.02 -6.52
N LEU A 117 -16.09 11.01 -7.14
CA LEU A 117 -15.33 9.86 -7.62
C LEU A 117 -14.61 9.11 -6.48
N SER A 118 -14.44 9.79 -5.35
CA SER A 118 -13.99 9.18 -4.08
C SER A 118 -14.98 8.15 -3.51
N ARG A 119 -16.24 8.14 -3.95
CA ARG A 119 -17.27 7.18 -3.54
C ARG A 119 -17.32 5.91 -4.39
N GLY A 120 -16.77 5.93 -5.62
CA GLY A 120 -16.78 4.78 -6.54
C GLY A 120 -15.53 3.90 -6.47
N LEU A 121 -14.37 4.48 -6.15
CA LEU A 121 -13.11 3.74 -6.03
C LEU A 121 -13.02 3.02 -4.67
N ASN A 122 -13.63 1.86 -4.58
CA ASN A 122 -13.43 0.95 -3.45
C ASN A 122 -12.13 0.17 -3.69
N PHE A 123 -11.02 0.69 -3.17
CA PHE A 123 -9.78 -0.07 -3.08
C PHE A 123 -9.94 -1.05 -1.91
N ILE A 124 -10.31 -2.29 -2.21
CA ILE A 124 -10.39 -3.32 -1.18
C ILE A 124 -8.95 -3.74 -0.90
N LEU A 125 -8.31 -3.06 0.04
CA LEU A 125 -7.08 -3.53 0.67
C LEU A 125 -7.45 -4.62 1.68
N ARG A 126 -7.92 -5.78 1.20
CA ARG A 126 -7.91 -6.97 2.04
C ARG A 126 -6.50 -7.53 2.02
N ASN A 127 -5.69 -7.06 2.96
CA ASN A 127 -4.89 -7.89 3.87
C ASN A 127 -4.02 -7.01 4.80
N TYR A 128 -3.99 -7.40 6.08
CA TYR A 128 -3.07 -6.99 7.17
C TYR A 128 -3.09 -5.57 7.77
N LEU A 129 -3.68 -4.55 7.13
CA LEU A 129 -3.53 -3.14 7.57
C LEU A 129 -4.69 -2.53 8.37
N VAL A 130 -5.47 -3.32 9.10
CA VAL A 130 -6.55 -2.80 9.97
C VAL A 130 -6.09 -2.54 11.41
N ARG A 131 -4.92 -3.05 11.86
CA ARG A 131 -4.41 -2.84 13.23
C ARG A 131 -3.34 -1.74 13.41
N LYS A 132 -3.08 -0.92 12.38
CA LYS A 132 -2.09 0.18 12.44
C LYS A 132 -2.69 1.57 12.22
N LEU A 133 -3.98 1.73 12.51
CA LEU A 133 -4.79 2.93 12.27
C LEU A 133 -4.18 4.24 12.82
N GLU A 134 -3.42 4.21 13.92
CA GLU A 134 -2.77 5.43 14.44
C GLU A 134 -1.68 6.00 13.50
N LYS A 135 -0.92 5.15 12.80
CA LYS A 135 0.07 5.62 11.81
C LYS A 135 -0.59 6.14 10.54
N TYR A 136 -1.79 5.66 10.21
CA TYR A 136 -2.57 6.10 9.04
C TYR A 136 -3.10 7.53 9.21
N VAL A 137 -3.52 7.92 10.43
CA VAL A 137 -3.92 9.30 10.74
C VAL A 137 -2.76 10.28 10.55
N TYR A 138 -1.54 9.86 10.89
CA TYR A 138 -0.32 10.67 10.70
C TYR A 138 0.05 10.87 9.22
N ILE A 139 -0.10 9.84 8.40
CA ILE A 139 0.11 9.93 6.94
C ILE A 139 -0.94 10.86 6.31
N LEU A 140 -2.21 10.76 6.74
CA LEU A 140 -3.28 11.66 6.28
C LEU A 140 -3.02 13.12 6.68
N LYS A 141 -2.57 13.38 7.92
CA LYS A 141 -2.15 14.73 8.35
C LYS A 141 -1.00 15.26 7.51
N CYS A 142 0.07 14.48 7.29
CA CYS A 142 1.23 14.92 6.49
C CYS A 142 0.91 15.20 5.01
N ILE A 143 -0.04 14.45 4.42
CA ILE A 143 -0.49 14.70 3.04
C ILE A 143 -1.33 15.99 3.00
N TYR A 144 -2.27 16.18 3.92
CA TYR A 144 -3.13 17.38 3.94
C TYR A 144 -2.43 18.66 4.41
N GLN A 145 -1.37 18.58 5.21
CA GLN A 145 -0.68 19.78 5.73
C GLN A 145 0.28 20.43 4.73
N LYS A 146 0.69 19.73 3.66
CA LYS A 146 1.49 20.33 2.59
C LYS A 146 0.67 21.20 1.64
N ASP A 147 -0.63 20.96 1.54
CA ASP A 147 -1.55 21.79 0.74
C ASP A 147 -1.97 23.08 1.47
N ALA A 148 -1.65 23.23 2.76
CA ALA A 148 -1.98 24.42 3.55
C ALA A 148 -0.92 25.55 3.51
N VAL A 149 0.23 25.32 2.84
CA VAL A 149 1.26 26.36 2.66
C VAL A 149 1.60 26.50 1.17
N SER A 150 0.67 27.12 0.45
CA SER A 150 0.98 27.93 -0.72
C SER A 150 0.09 29.17 -0.65
N PRO A 151 0.51 30.24 0.04
CA PRO A 151 -0.17 31.51 -0.09
C PRO A 151 0.06 32.02 -1.51
N CYS A 152 -1.04 32.36 -2.16
CA CYS A 152 -1.09 33.14 -3.39
C CYS A 152 -0.01 34.23 -3.41
N LEU A 153 0.88 34.18 -4.38
CA LEU A 153 1.69 35.32 -4.80
C LEU A 153 2.04 35.19 -6.28
N HIS A 154 1.09 35.61 -7.10
CA HIS A 154 1.40 36.65 -8.08
C HIS A 154 0.29 37.69 -7.99
N PRO A 155 0.66 38.96 -7.91
CA PRO A 155 0.30 39.81 -9.02
C PRO A 155 1.45 40.74 -9.47
N ILE A 156 1.56 40.82 -10.80
CA ILE A 156 2.20 41.83 -11.67
C ILE A 156 3.73 41.88 -11.62
#